data_AF-A0A3M1GNC7-F1
#
_entry.id   AF-A0A3M1GNC7-F1
#
_cell.length_a   1.000
_cell.length_b   1.000
_cell.length_c   1.000
_cell.angle_alpha   90.00
_cell.angle_beta   90.00
_cell.angle_gamma   90.00
#
_symmetry.space_group_name_H-M   'P 1'
#
loop_
_entity.id
_entity.type
_entity.pdbx_description
1 polymer ?
#
loop_
_entity_poly.entity_id
_entity_poly.type
_entity_poly.pdbx_seq_one_letter_code
_entity_poly.pdbx_strand_id
1 'polypeptide(L)'
;MELFGPFIAAILTLMVLSYIFGDNVLFKLATHIFVGVAIGYAVIVVWSHVFVPLFKRGDLLTAVPALVLCLLLVFKIPLRPSPLGAVGNIALAFVLGVGAALAVGGVLLGTLLPQAMETARISLNPNHYPDTQTEVGVVTWLNNIIIVLGTLGTFFYFTYAVRAQGFLGGLREGFVRFWAGMGRLVIIFTLGALFANTVSARVALLVSRLQFLLSFFGG
;
A
#
# COMPACT_ATOMS: atom_id res chain seq x y z
N MET A 1 -10.25 35.20 3.35
CA MET A 1 -10.63 33.82 2.97
C MET A 1 -9.43 32.86 3.00
N GLU A 2 -8.20 33.31 2.72
CA GLU A 2 -7.01 32.42 2.61
C GLU A 2 -6.46 31.87 3.93
N LEU A 3 -6.70 32.53 5.08
CA LEU A 3 -6.19 32.07 6.39
C LEU A 3 -7.04 30.97 7.08
N PHE A 4 -8.28 30.77 6.65
CA PHE A 4 -9.22 29.91 7.37
C PHE A 4 -8.86 28.42 7.25
N GLY A 5 -8.46 27.99 6.06
CA GLY A 5 -7.99 26.62 5.80
C GLY A 5 -6.73 26.26 6.61
N PRO A 6 -5.64 27.06 6.53
CA PRO A 6 -4.45 26.86 7.33
C PRO A 6 -4.71 26.85 8.84
N PHE A 7 -5.60 27.72 9.33
CA PHE A 7 -5.99 27.77 10.74
C PHE A 7 -6.67 26.47 11.21
N ILE A 8 -7.63 25.96 10.43
CA ILE A 8 -8.26 24.66 10.71
C ILE A 8 -7.22 23.53 10.65
N ALA A 9 -6.33 23.55 9.65
CA ALA A 9 -5.28 22.55 9.52
C ALA A 9 -4.31 22.58 10.71
N ALA A 10 -3.97 23.75 11.25
CA ALA A 10 -3.14 23.90 12.44
C ALA A 10 -3.82 23.30 13.67
N ILE A 11 -5.10 23.61 13.91
CA ILE A 11 -5.88 23.04 15.01
C ILE A 11 -5.96 21.51 14.91
N LEU A 12 -6.32 20.98 13.74
CA LEU A 12 -6.41 19.53 13.52
C LEU A 12 -5.04 18.85 13.71
N THR A 13 -3.96 19.48 13.24
CA THR A 13 -2.60 18.95 13.42
C THR A 13 -2.23 18.88 14.90
N LEU A 14 -2.53 19.93 15.68
CA LEU A 14 -2.33 19.94 17.14
C LEU A 14 -3.17 18.87 17.85
N MET A 15 -4.43 18.69 17.45
CA MET A 15 -5.31 17.66 18.02
C MET A 15 -4.77 16.25 17.75
N VAL A 16 -4.21 15.99 16.56
CA VAL A 16 -3.59 14.69 16.25
C VAL A 16 -2.29 14.51 17.03
N LEU A 17 -1.44 15.54 17.11
CA LEU A 17 -0.19 15.49 17.88
C LEU A 17 -0.41 15.32 19.39
N SER A 18 -1.57 15.73 19.92
CA SER A 18 -1.95 15.51 21.33
C SER A 18 -1.89 14.03 21.76
N TYR A 19 -1.94 13.10 20.80
CA TYR A 19 -1.73 11.67 21.06
C TYR A 19 -0.39 11.34 21.71
N ILE A 20 0.66 12.15 21.50
CA ILE A 20 1.97 11.94 22.14
C ILE A 20 1.85 11.96 23.68
N PHE A 21 0.88 12.70 24.22
CA PHE A 21 0.61 12.79 25.65
C PHE A 21 -0.39 11.74 26.15
N GLY A 22 -0.76 10.76 25.32
CA GLY A 22 -1.73 9.70 25.64
C GLY A 22 -3.13 9.92 25.05
N ASP A 23 -4.09 9.14 25.55
CA ASP A 23 -5.47 9.09 25.06
C ASP A 23 -6.32 10.30 25.50
N ASN A 24 -6.08 11.44 24.84
CA ASN A 24 -6.75 12.71 25.13
C ASN A 24 -8.09 12.87 24.37
N VAL A 25 -9.01 13.67 24.93
CA VAL A 25 -10.31 13.99 24.28
C VAL A 25 -10.10 14.68 22.93
N LEU A 26 -9.09 15.55 22.82
CA LEU A 26 -8.76 16.24 21.56
C LEU A 26 -8.39 15.25 20.45
N PHE A 27 -7.54 14.25 20.75
CA PHE A 27 -7.16 13.22 19.78
C PHE A 27 -8.37 12.38 19.34
N LYS A 28 -9.23 12.00 20.29
CA LYS A 28 -10.47 11.27 19.99
C LYS A 28 -11.39 12.10 19.09
N LEU A 29 -11.54 13.40 19.35
CA LEU A 29 -12.35 14.30 18.53
C LEU A 29 -11.80 14.40 17.10
N ALA A 30 -10.48 14.57 16.93
CA ALA A 30 -9.84 14.56 15.61
C ALA A 30 -10.10 13.24 14.86
N THR A 31 -10.02 12.12 15.56
CA THR A 31 -10.31 10.80 14.98
C THR A 31 -11.76 10.68 14.53
N HIS A 32 -12.73 11.15 15.32
CA HIS A 32 -14.15 11.14 14.94
C HIS A 32 -14.43 12.07 13.75
N ILE A 33 -13.83 13.26 13.72
CA ILE A 33 -13.92 14.15 12.55
C ILE A 33 -13.35 13.45 11.31
N PHE A 34 -12.16 12.86 11.42
CA PHE A 34 -11.51 12.17 10.30
C PHE A 34 -12.36 11.02 9.76
N VAL A 35 -12.89 10.17 10.64
CA VAL A 35 -13.79 9.08 10.26
C VAL A 35 -15.09 9.62 9.66
N GLY A 36 -15.65 10.69 10.22
CA GLY A 36 -16.85 11.34 9.69
C GLY A 36 -16.66 11.89 8.27
N VAL A 37 -15.53 12.56 8.01
CA VAL A 37 -15.18 13.05 6.67
C VAL A 37 -14.98 11.89 5.69
N ALA A 38 -14.32 10.81 6.12
CA ALA A 38 -14.12 9.62 5.30
C ALA A 38 -15.46 8.97 4.90
N ILE A 39 -16.39 8.85 5.85
CA ILE A 39 -17.75 8.34 5.58
C ILE A 39 -18.50 9.30 4.66
N GLY A 40 -18.42 10.62 4.89
CA GLY A 40 -19.05 11.63 4.03
C GLY A 40 -18.57 11.54 2.59
N TYR A 41 -17.26 11.38 2.38
CA TYR A 41 -16.69 11.16 1.05
C TYR A 41 -17.22 9.86 0.43
N ALA A 42 -17.23 8.75 1.20
CA ALA A 42 -17.77 7.48 0.71
C ALA A 42 -19.25 7.60 0.29
N VAL A 43 -20.07 8.33 1.06
CA VAL A 43 -21.48 8.61 0.71
C VAL A 43 -21.58 9.37 -0.61
N ILE A 44 -20.75 10.39 -0.83
CA ILE A 44 -20.74 11.15 -2.09
C ILE A 44 -20.38 10.25 -3.27
N VAL A 45 -19.35 9.40 -3.12
CA VAL A 45 -18.93 8.44 -4.15
C VAL A 45 -20.06 7.46 -4.48
N VAL A 46 -20.74 6.91 -3.47
CA VAL A 46 -21.90 6.03 -3.68
C VAL A 46 -23.04 6.79 -4.35
N TRP A 47 -23.32 8.03 -3.93
CA TRP A 47 -24.33 8.86 -4.55
C TRP A 47 -24.07 9.11 -6.04
N SER A 48 -22.85 9.53 -6.39
CA SER A 48 -22.48 9.87 -7.76
C SER A 48 -22.35 8.64 -8.68
N HIS A 49 -21.81 7.53 -8.17
CA HIS A 49 -21.53 6.34 -8.98
C HIS A 49 -22.61 5.26 -8.95
N VAL A 50 -23.52 5.28 -7.96
CA VAL A 50 -24.60 4.28 -7.83
C VAL A 50 -25.96 4.92 -8.04
N PHE A 51 -26.31 5.94 -7.25
CA PHE A 51 -27.67 6.49 -7.27
C PHE A 51 -27.96 7.37 -8.50
N VAL A 52 -27.06 8.30 -8.85
CA VAL A 52 -27.24 9.15 -10.05
C VAL A 52 -27.41 8.34 -11.35
N PRO A 53 -26.57 7.32 -11.67
CA PRO A 53 -26.77 6.53 -12.88
C PRO A 53 -28.02 5.66 -12.82
N LEU A 54 -28.42 5.16 -11.65
CA LEU A 54 -29.68 4.41 -11.47
C LEU A 54 -30.89 5.27 -11.87
N PHE A 55 -30.98 6.51 -11.39
CA PHE A 55 -32.09 7.41 -11.74
C PHE A 55 -32.07 7.86 -13.21
N LYS A 56 -30.89 7.94 -13.84
CA LYS A 56 -30.76 8.41 -15.23
C LYS A 56 -30.98 7.32 -16.28
N ARG A 57 -30.52 6.09 -16.04
CA ARG A 57 -30.56 5.01 -17.04
C ARG A 57 -31.76 4.08 -16.87
N GLY A 58 -32.38 4.02 -15.69
CA GLY A 58 -33.53 3.13 -15.42
C GLY A 58 -33.21 1.64 -15.58
N ASP A 59 -31.94 1.28 -15.79
CA ASP A 59 -31.51 -0.08 -16.04
C ASP A 59 -31.38 -0.83 -14.71
N LEU A 60 -32.49 -1.43 -14.30
CA LEU A 60 -32.61 -2.11 -13.02
C LEU A 60 -31.59 -3.27 -12.88
N LEU A 61 -31.17 -3.90 -13.98
CA LEU A 61 -30.33 -5.09 -13.94
C LEU A 61 -28.92 -4.83 -13.36
N THR A 62 -28.33 -3.67 -13.66
CA THR A 62 -27.01 -3.29 -13.13
C THR A 62 -27.09 -2.65 -11.74
N ALA A 63 -28.24 -2.11 -11.38
CA ALA A 63 -28.44 -1.45 -10.09
C ALA A 63 -28.96 -2.37 -8.98
N VAL A 64 -29.57 -3.51 -9.32
CA VAL A 64 -30.09 -4.50 -8.36
C VAL A 64 -29.01 -4.97 -7.37
N PRO A 65 -27.79 -5.34 -7.78
CA PRO A 65 -26.76 -5.75 -6.82
C PRO A 65 -26.40 -4.66 -5.82
N ALA A 66 -26.28 -3.41 -6.28
CA ALA A 66 -25.92 -2.28 -5.43
C ALA A 66 -27.06 -1.88 -4.48
N LEU A 67 -28.31 -1.91 -4.95
CA LEU A 67 -29.50 -1.66 -4.13
C LEU A 67 -29.70 -2.76 -3.08
N VAL A 68 -29.49 -4.03 -3.44
CA VAL A 68 -29.55 -5.15 -2.50
C VAL A 68 -28.49 -4.98 -1.41
N LEU A 69 -27.26 -4.60 -1.76
CA LEU A 69 -26.20 -4.34 -0.77
C LEU A 69 -26.52 -3.15 0.14
N CYS A 70 -27.05 -2.05 -0.41
CA CYS A 70 -27.52 -0.92 0.39
C CYS A 70 -28.65 -1.31 1.34
N LEU A 71 -29.64 -2.07 0.86
CA LEU A 71 -30.76 -2.56 1.68
C LEU A 71 -30.26 -3.51 2.78
N LEU A 72 -29.32 -4.39 2.46
CA LEU A 72 -28.69 -5.29 3.41
C LEU A 72 -27.90 -4.56 4.50
N LEU A 73 -27.26 -3.44 4.18
CA LEU A 73 -26.58 -2.60 5.18
C LEU A 73 -27.56 -1.90 6.13
N VAL A 74 -28.77 -1.54 5.69
CA VAL A 74 -29.81 -0.96 6.55
C VAL A 74 -30.25 -1.92 7.65
N PHE A 75 -30.24 -3.24 7.42
CA PHE A 75 -30.55 -4.24 8.45
C PHE A 75 -29.51 -4.35 9.58
N LYS A 76 -28.38 -3.62 9.48
CA LYS A 76 -27.34 -3.55 10.52
C LYS A 76 -27.46 -2.29 11.41
N ILE A 77 -28.42 -1.40 11.14
CA ILE A 77 -28.71 -0.22 11.96
C ILE A 77 -29.15 -0.57 13.41
N PRO A 78 -29.89 -1.67 13.70
CA PRO A 78 -30.22 -1.99 15.08
C PRO A 78 -29.00 -2.58 15.83
N LEU A 79 -28.64 -1.93 16.95
CA LEU A 79 -27.52 -2.27 17.84
C LEU A 79 -27.68 -3.61 18.61
N ARG A 80 -28.69 -4.43 18.27
CA ARG A 80 -29.02 -5.69 18.94
C ARG A 80 -28.66 -6.89 18.07
N PRO A 81 -28.09 -7.96 18.64
CA PRO A 81 -27.87 -9.21 17.92
C PRO A 81 -29.22 -9.84 17.60
N SER A 82 -29.70 -9.60 16.38
CA SER A 82 -30.88 -10.24 15.82
C SER A 82 -30.46 -11.13 14.64
N PRO A 83 -31.23 -12.17 14.29
CA PRO A 83 -30.95 -13.00 13.11
C PRO A 83 -30.93 -12.18 11.80
N LEU A 84 -31.61 -11.01 11.75
CA LEU A 84 -31.53 -10.10 10.60
C LEU A 84 -30.16 -9.41 10.46
N GLY A 85 -29.41 -9.25 11.55
CA GLY A 85 -28.04 -8.73 11.51
C GLY A 85 -27.05 -9.66 10.80
N ALA A 86 -27.34 -10.96 10.76
CA ALA A 86 -26.54 -11.93 10.00
C ALA A 86 -26.61 -11.68 8.50
N VAL A 87 -27.73 -11.19 7.98
CA VAL A 87 -27.89 -10.86 6.56
C VAL A 87 -27.11 -9.59 6.20
N GLY A 88 -27.04 -8.62 7.11
CA GLY A 88 -26.19 -7.43 6.95
C GLY A 88 -24.68 -7.74 6.97
N ASN A 89 -24.26 -8.86 7.57
CA ASN A 89 -22.85 -9.30 7.52
C ASN A 89 -22.42 -9.73 6.11
N ILE A 90 -23.34 -10.19 5.25
CA ILE A 90 -23.03 -10.52 3.85
C ILE A 90 -22.62 -9.25 3.09
N ALA A 91 -23.36 -8.15 3.27
CA ALA A 91 -23.02 -6.88 2.64
C ALA A 91 -21.71 -6.30 3.18
N LEU A 92 -21.46 -6.41 4.48
CA LEU A 92 -20.19 -5.98 5.08
C LEU A 92 -19.01 -6.84 4.59
N ALA A 93 -19.18 -8.17 4.50
CA ALA A 93 -18.20 -9.07 3.93
C ALA A 93 -17.93 -8.76 2.46
N PHE A 94 -18.95 -8.37 1.69
CA PHE A 94 -18.80 -7.94 0.32
C PHE A 94 -18.00 -6.63 0.21
N VAL A 95 -18.36 -5.58 0.96
CA VAL A 95 -17.65 -4.29 0.93
C VAL A 95 -16.19 -4.45 1.37
N LEU A 96 -15.95 -5.18 2.46
CA LEU A 96 -14.58 -5.46 2.92
C LEU A 96 -13.82 -6.36 1.94
N GLY A 97 -14.49 -7.36 1.36
CA GLY A 97 -13.91 -8.27 0.38
C GLY A 97 -13.50 -7.53 -0.90
N VAL A 98 -14.36 -6.67 -1.43
CA VAL A 98 -14.05 -5.81 -2.59
C VAL A 98 -12.94 -4.82 -2.24
N GLY A 99 -12.99 -4.20 -1.06
CA GLY A 99 -11.92 -3.30 -0.60
C GLY A 99 -10.56 -4.00 -0.50
N ALA A 100 -10.52 -5.21 0.06
CA ALA A 100 -9.32 -6.04 0.12
C ALA A 100 -8.85 -6.47 -1.28
N ALA A 101 -9.77 -6.88 -2.15
CA ALA A 101 -9.44 -7.26 -3.53
C ALA A 101 -8.88 -6.09 -4.34
N LEU A 102 -9.43 -4.88 -4.19
CA LEU A 102 -8.91 -3.67 -4.83
C LEU A 102 -7.54 -3.26 -4.28
N ALA A 103 -7.34 -3.35 -2.96
CA ALA A 103 -6.04 -3.05 -2.36
C ALA A 103 -4.96 -4.04 -2.84
N VAL A 104 -5.24 -5.35 -2.76
CA VAL A 104 -4.31 -6.40 -3.19
C VAL A 104 -4.10 -6.35 -4.70
N GLY A 105 -5.17 -6.23 -5.49
CA GLY A 105 -5.11 -6.10 -6.95
C GLY A 105 -4.37 -4.85 -7.39
N GLY A 106 -4.57 -3.72 -6.70
CA GLY A 106 -3.86 -2.47 -6.94
C GLY A 106 -2.35 -2.59 -6.69
N VAL A 107 -1.94 -3.28 -5.63
CA VAL A 107 -0.52 -3.57 -5.38
C VAL A 107 0.04 -4.56 -6.43
N LEU A 108 -0.68 -5.64 -6.72
CA LEU A 108 -0.22 -6.64 -7.68
C LEU A 108 -0.03 -6.07 -9.08
N LEU A 109 -1.05 -5.38 -9.60
CA LEU A 109 -1.04 -4.85 -10.96
C LEU A 109 -0.31 -3.50 -11.06
N GLY A 110 -0.34 -2.69 -10.00
CA GLY A 110 0.28 -1.37 -9.98
C GLY A 110 1.77 -1.39 -9.69
N THR A 111 2.27 -2.39 -8.95
CA THR A 111 3.70 -2.46 -8.58
C THR A 111 4.33 -3.80 -8.94
N LEU A 112 3.83 -4.91 -8.41
CA LEU A 112 4.55 -6.19 -8.49
C LEU A 112 4.67 -6.73 -9.91
N LEU A 113 3.60 -6.70 -10.70
CA LEU A 113 3.60 -7.22 -12.06
C LEU A 113 4.47 -6.36 -13.00
N PRO A 114 4.33 -5.01 -13.03
CA PRO A 114 5.27 -4.16 -13.76
C PRO A 114 6.72 -4.39 -13.34
N GLN A 115 7.02 -4.45 -12.03
CA GLN A 115 8.39 -4.69 -11.54
C GLN A 115 8.94 -6.04 -12.00
N ALA A 116 8.13 -7.10 -11.98
CA ALA A 116 8.53 -8.42 -12.45
C ALA A 116 8.78 -8.43 -13.97
N MET A 117 7.91 -7.77 -14.74
CA MET A 117 8.06 -7.66 -16.20
C MET A 117 9.30 -6.86 -16.59
N GLU A 118 9.57 -5.73 -15.93
CA GLU A 118 10.78 -4.94 -16.18
C GLU A 118 12.05 -5.75 -15.84
N THR A 119 12.04 -6.47 -14.72
CA THR A 119 13.17 -7.35 -14.34
C THR A 119 13.39 -8.47 -15.35
N ALA A 120 12.31 -9.06 -15.89
CA ALA A 120 12.39 -10.12 -16.89
C ALA A 120 12.87 -9.64 -18.27
N ARG A 121 12.71 -8.34 -18.57
CA ARG A 121 13.13 -7.72 -19.83
C ARG A 121 14.53 -7.12 -19.78
N ILE A 122 15.23 -7.21 -18.64
CA ILE A 122 16.61 -6.71 -18.51
C ILE A 122 17.49 -7.41 -19.55
N SER A 123 18.04 -6.61 -20.46
CA SER A 123 19.03 -7.07 -21.42
C SER A 123 20.41 -7.05 -20.78
N LEU A 124 21.16 -8.15 -20.92
CA LEU A 124 22.55 -8.23 -20.44
C LEU A 124 23.57 -7.74 -21.48
N ASN A 125 23.13 -7.40 -22.70
CA ASN A 125 24.02 -6.91 -23.75
C ASN A 125 24.42 -5.43 -23.49
N PRO A 126 25.72 -5.10 -23.37
CA PRO A 126 26.20 -3.73 -23.16
C PRO A 126 25.78 -2.75 -24.26
N ASN A 127 25.57 -3.22 -25.49
CA ASN A 127 25.25 -2.37 -26.64
C ASN A 127 23.84 -1.76 -26.59
N HIS A 128 22.98 -2.24 -25.68
CA HIS A 128 21.64 -1.68 -25.47
C HIS A 128 21.63 -0.49 -24.48
N TYR A 129 22.79 -0.08 -23.95
CA TYR A 129 22.93 1.03 -23.00
C TYR A 129 23.91 2.08 -23.55
N PRO A 130 23.49 2.90 -24.53
CA PRO A 130 24.30 4.03 -25.00
C PRO A 130 24.42 5.10 -23.89
N ASP A 131 25.57 5.77 -23.84
CA ASP A 131 25.78 6.88 -22.91
C ASP A 131 24.77 8.00 -23.19
N THR A 132 24.13 8.48 -22.12
CA THR A 132 23.19 9.61 -22.18
C THR A 132 23.79 10.80 -21.43
N GLN A 133 23.29 12.02 -21.66
CA GLN A 133 23.84 13.24 -21.01
C GLN A 133 23.80 13.20 -19.46
N THR A 134 22.96 12.34 -18.89
CA THR A 134 22.71 12.20 -17.45
C THR A 134 23.14 10.86 -16.87
N GLU A 135 23.47 9.86 -17.71
CA GLU A 135 23.78 8.51 -17.25
C GLU A 135 24.92 7.89 -18.06
N VAL A 136 25.87 7.31 -17.34
CA VAL A 136 26.95 6.50 -17.93
C VAL A 136 26.40 5.10 -18.18
N GLY A 137 26.32 4.69 -19.44
CA GLY A 137 25.71 3.42 -19.87
C GLY A 137 26.37 2.19 -19.22
N VAL A 138 27.66 2.28 -18.90
CA VAL A 138 28.40 1.24 -18.14
C VAL A 138 27.85 1.08 -16.72
N VAL A 139 27.47 2.17 -16.05
CA VAL A 139 26.90 2.12 -14.69
C VAL A 139 25.53 1.48 -14.71
N THR A 140 24.69 1.83 -15.70
CA THR A 140 23.36 1.24 -15.87
C THR A 140 23.45 -0.26 -16.21
N TRP A 141 24.40 -0.66 -17.05
CA TRP A 141 24.68 -2.07 -17.34
C TRP A 141 25.14 -2.85 -16.10
N LEU A 142 26.07 -2.31 -15.31
CA LEU A 142 26.52 -2.94 -14.05
C LEU A 142 25.36 -3.10 -13.06
N ASN A 143 24.52 -2.08 -12.92
CA ASN A 143 23.34 -2.14 -12.06
C ASN A 143 22.39 -3.27 -12.49
N ASN A 144 22.13 -3.39 -13.80
CA ASN A 144 21.30 -4.45 -14.35
C ASN A 144 21.86 -5.85 -14.08
N ILE A 145 23.18 -6.03 -14.14
CA ILE A 145 23.83 -7.29 -13.73
C ILE A 145 23.61 -7.56 -12.24
N ILE A 146 23.82 -6.56 -11.39
CA ILE A 146 23.63 -6.71 -9.94
C ILE A 146 22.18 -7.10 -9.63
N ILE A 147 21.20 -6.48 -10.30
CA ILE A 147 19.78 -6.82 -10.16
C ILE A 147 19.53 -8.28 -10.55
N VAL A 148 20.01 -8.71 -11.73
CA VAL A 148 19.81 -10.09 -12.21
C VAL A 148 20.47 -11.11 -11.27
N LEU A 149 21.71 -10.87 -10.84
CA LEU A 149 22.41 -11.77 -9.90
C LEU A 149 21.73 -11.78 -8.52
N GLY A 150 21.26 -10.63 -8.06
CA GLY A 150 20.49 -10.50 -6.82
C GLY A 150 19.19 -11.29 -6.87
N THR A 151 18.40 -11.14 -7.94
CA THR A 151 17.15 -11.88 -8.16
C THR A 151 17.39 -13.39 -8.23
N LEU A 152 18.41 -13.83 -8.98
CA LEU A 152 18.81 -15.24 -9.02
C LEU A 152 19.22 -15.76 -7.65
N GLY A 153 20.05 -15.00 -6.91
CA GLY A 153 20.46 -15.34 -5.55
C GLY A 153 19.27 -15.48 -4.60
N THR A 154 18.29 -14.57 -4.68
CA THR A 154 17.05 -14.64 -3.91
C THR A 154 16.21 -15.87 -4.27
N PHE A 155 16.10 -16.22 -5.56
CA PHE A 155 15.44 -17.46 -5.96
C PHE A 155 16.16 -18.70 -5.40
N PHE A 156 17.49 -18.76 -5.43
CA PHE A 156 18.24 -19.86 -4.83
C PHE A 156 18.03 -19.93 -3.31
N TYR A 157 17.94 -18.79 -2.63
CA TYR A 157 17.64 -18.76 -1.19
C TYR A 157 16.27 -19.37 -0.85
N PHE A 158 15.22 -19.03 -1.60
CA PHE A 158 13.85 -19.50 -1.31
C PHE A 158 13.53 -20.90 -1.87
N THR A 159 14.05 -21.25 -3.04
CA THR A 159 13.66 -22.48 -3.76
C THR A 159 14.44 -23.72 -3.29
N TYR A 160 15.60 -23.54 -2.65
CA TYR A 160 16.52 -24.63 -2.29
C TYR A 160 16.68 -24.87 -0.78
N ALA A 161 15.66 -24.55 0.01
CA ALA A 161 15.56 -25.07 1.38
C ALA A 161 15.36 -26.61 1.46
N VAL A 162 15.25 -27.29 0.31
CA VAL A 162 15.12 -28.76 0.21
C VAL A 162 16.48 -29.40 -0.05
N ARG A 163 16.95 -30.19 0.94
CA ARG A 163 18.23 -30.93 0.93
C ARG A 163 18.30 -31.95 -0.21
N ALA A 164 19.33 -31.86 -1.06
CA ALA A 164 19.69 -32.93 -1.98
C ALA A 164 20.65 -33.91 -1.29
N GLN A 165 20.29 -35.20 -1.22
CA GLN A 165 21.16 -36.28 -0.73
C GLN A 165 22.05 -36.81 -1.88
N GLY A 166 23.38 -36.88 -1.68
CA GLY A 166 24.31 -37.61 -2.57
C GLY A 166 25.77 -37.09 -2.60
N PHE A 167 26.73 -37.92 -3.06
CA PHE A 167 28.18 -37.67 -3.07
C PHE A 167 28.64 -36.62 -4.12
N LEU A 168 28.03 -36.59 -5.32
CA LEU A 168 28.13 -35.44 -6.25
C LEU A 168 27.36 -34.20 -5.75
N GLY A 169 26.60 -34.36 -4.66
CA GLY A 169 25.85 -33.30 -3.99
C GLY A 169 26.73 -32.33 -3.24
N GLY A 170 27.94 -32.71 -2.79
CA GLY A 170 28.80 -31.82 -1.96
C GLY A 170 29.32 -30.58 -2.69
N LEU A 171 29.77 -30.70 -3.95
CA LEU A 171 30.23 -29.55 -4.75
C LEU A 171 29.06 -28.65 -5.18
N ARG A 172 27.93 -29.25 -5.56
CA ARG A 172 26.68 -28.54 -5.87
C ARG A 172 26.11 -27.85 -4.62
N GLU A 173 26.22 -28.48 -3.45
CA GLU A 173 25.80 -27.92 -2.17
C GLU A 173 26.66 -26.71 -1.77
N GLY A 174 27.97 -26.74 -2.00
CA GLY A 174 28.85 -25.59 -1.76
C GLY A 174 28.49 -24.37 -2.62
N PHE A 175 28.34 -24.55 -3.93
CA PHE A 175 27.95 -23.47 -4.85
C PHE A 175 26.54 -22.94 -4.51
N VAL A 176 25.58 -23.82 -4.26
CA VAL A 176 24.21 -23.44 -3.89
C VAL A 176 24.16 -22.73 -2.53
N ARG A 177 24.92 -23.19 -1.53
CA ARG A 177 25.02 -22.51 -0.22
C ARG A 177 25.61 -21.12 -0.33
N PHE A 178 26.62 -20.94 -1.18
CA PHE A 178 27.21 -19.62 -1.44
C PHE A 178 26.17 -18.67 -2.08
N TRP A 179 25.49 -19.10 -3.14
CA TRP A 179 24.46 -18.31 -3.81
C TRP A 179 23.23 -18.03 -2.93
N ALA A 180 22.80 -19.01 -2.13
CA ALA A 180 21.73 -18.81 -1.14
C ALA A 180 22.17 -17.85 0.00
N GLY A 181 23.44 -17.86 0.37
CA GLY A 181 24.02 -16.89 1.31
C GLY A 181 23.99 -15.47 0.75
N MET A 182 24.33 -15.29 -0.52
CA MET A 182 24.23 -14.00 -1.21
C MET A 182 22.77 -13.54 -1.32
N GLY A 183 21.84 -14.43 -1.68
CA GLY A 183 20.41 -14.14 -1.68
C GLY A 183 19.87 -13.71 -0.31
N ARG A 184 20.35 -14.33 0.77
CA ARG A 184 20.02 -13.93 2.15
C ARG A 184 20.49 -12.51 2.44
N LEU A 185 21.72 -12.15 2.06
CA LEU A 185 22.24 -10.79 2.25
C LEU A 185 21.40 -9.77 1.48
N VAL A 186 21.06 -10.07 0.22
CA VAL A 186 20.18 -9.22 -0.59
C VAL A 186 18.84 -8.99 0.11
N ILE A 187 18.19 -10.04 0.63
CA ILE A 187 16.92 -9.91 1.37
C ILE A 187 17.08 -9.04 2.62
N ILE A 188 18.14 -9.23 3.40
CA ILE A 188 18.41 -8.43 4.61
C ILE A 188 18.56 -6.95 4.23
N PHE A 189 19.33 -6.64 3.18
CA PHE A 189 19.49 -5.28 2.70
C PHE A 189 18.19 -4.69 2.18
N THR A 190 17.41 -5.43 1.38
CA THR A 190 16.12 -4.96 0.86
C THR A 190 15.12 -4.69 1.98
N LEU A 191 14.95 -5.61 2.93
CA LEU A 191 14.07 -5.40 4.08
C LEU A 191 14.55 -4.23 4.95
N GLY A 192 15.87 -4.11 5.16
CA GLY A 192 16.47 -2.98 5.86
C GLY A 192 16.19 -1.64 5.17
N ALA A 193 16.33 -1.59 3.85
CA ALA A 193 16.03 -0.40 3.05
C ALA A 193 14.53 -0.06 3.09
N LEU A 194 13.64 -1.05 2.97
CA LEU A 194 12.20 -0.84 3.10
C LEU A 194 11.83 -0.30 4.48
N PHE A 195 12.40 -0.87 5.55
CA PHE A 195 12.20 -0.39 6.92
C PHE A 195 12.70 1.06 7.07
N ALA A 196 13.94 1.34 6.64
CA ALA A 196 14.51 2.68 6.69
C ALA A 196 13.66 3.71 5.92
N ASN A 197 13.15 3.33 4.74
CA ASN A 197 12.25 4.18 3.96
C ASN A 197 10.94 4.47 4.71
N THR A 198 10.33 3.46 5.34
CA THR A 198 9.09 3.69 6.12
C THR A 198 9.33 4.58 7.35
N VAL A 199 10.44 4.41 8.05
CA VAL A 199 10.80 5.25 9.20
C VAL A 199 11.09 6.67 8.73
N SER A 200 11.90 6.83 7.67
CA SER A 200 12.23 8.13 7.09
C SER A 200 10.98 8.87 6.64
N ALA A 201 10.05 8.19 5.96
CA ALA A 201 8.78 8.77 5.55
C ALA A 201 7.94 9.25 6.75
N ARG A 202 7.86 8.46 7.82
CA ARG A 202 7.14 8.86 9.05
C ARG A 202 7.79 10.06 9.74
N VAL A 203 9.11 10.07 9.85
CA VAL A 203 9.87 11.19 10.43
C VAL A 203 9.74 12.43 9.57
N ALA A 204 9.83 12.31 8.24
CA ALA A 204 9.65 13.41 7.30
C ALA A 204 8.24 14.01 7.40
N LEU A 205 7.20 13.17 7.51
CA LEU A 205 5.83 13.62 7.75
C LEU A 205 5.72 14.37 9.09
N LEU A 206 6.33 13.87 10.17
CA LEU A 206 6.33 14.55 11.46
C LEU A 206 7.03 15.91 11.38
N VAL A 207 8.24 15.97 10.80
CA VAL A 207 9.00 17.21 10.61
C VAL A 207 8.19 18.21 9.77
N SER A 208 7.57 17.75 8.68
CA SER A 208 6.70 18.59 7.85
C SER A 208 5.54 19.19 8.64
N ARG A 209 4.90 18.42 9.54
CA ARG A 209 3.82 18.93 10.40
C ARG A 209 4.32 19.90 11.46
N LEU A 210 5.49 19.66 12.05
CA LEU A 210 6.11 20.58 13.00
C LEU A 210 6.54 21.90 12.33
N GLN A 211 7.18 21.82 11.16
CA GLN A 211 7.54 23.01 10.37
C GLN A 211 6.31 23.80 9.97
N PHE A 212 5.23 23.13 9.55
CA PHE A 212 3.96 23.78 9.26
C PHE A 212 3.44 24.57 10.48
N LEU A 213 3.40 23.96 11.67
CA LEU A 213 2.97 24.65 12.89
C LEU A 213 3.91 25.81 13.27
N LEU A 214 5.22 25.61 13.18
CA LEU A 214 6.20 26.66 13.46
C LEU A 214 6.08 27.84 12.50
N SER A 215 5.92 27.59 11.20
CA SER A 215 5.69 28.66 10.21
C SER A 215 4.36 29.39 10.44
N PHE A 216 3.34 28.67 10.91
CA PHE A 216 2.02 29.25 11.17
C PHE A 216 2.00 30.15 12.42
N PHE A 217 2.71 29.76 13.49
CA PHE A 217 2.74 30.51 14.76
C PHE A 217 3.93 31.46 14.91
N GLY A 218 5.05 31.15 14.26
CA GLY A 218 6.33 31.85 14.40
C GLY A 218 6.56 33.00 13.42
N GLY A 219 5.76 33.08 12.34
CA GLY A 219 5.96 34.04 11.24
C GLY A 219 6.96 33.56 10.21
#